data_AF-A0AAW1ZRA4-F1
#
_entry.id   AF-A0AAW1ZRA4-F1
#
_cell.length_a   1.000
_cell.length_b   1.000
_cell.length_c   1.000
_cell.angle_alpha   90.00
_cell.angle_beta   90.00
_cell.angle_gamma   90.00
#
_symmetry.space_group_name_H-M   'P 1'
#
loop_
_entity.id
_entity.type
_entity.pdbx_description
1 polymer ?
#
loop_
_entity_poly.entity_id
_entity_poly.type
_entity_poly.pdbx_seq_one_letter_code
_entity_poly.pdbx_strand_id
1 'polypeptide(L)' 'ILTKPDLIDKGAESDILNIVQGKVVPLSKGYIIVRCRGQSDINNKIPLGEAMEMEMEFFRNH' A
#
# COMPACT_ATOMS: atom_id res chain seq x y z
N ILE A 1 -6.46 3.20 -7.36
CA ILE A 1 -5.49 3.31 -6.24
C ILE A 1 -5.89 2.28 -5.21
N LEU A 2 -4.96 1.48 -4.73
CA LEU A 2 -5.14 0.53 -3.63
C LEU A 2 -4.48 1.12 -2.39
N THR A 3 -5.11 0.95 -1.23
CA THR A 3 -4.67 1.53 0.04
C THR A 3 -4.65 0.45 1.11
N LYS A 4 -3.91 0.71 2.19
CA LYS A 4 -3.74 -0.20 3.34
C LYS A 4 -3.07 -1.54 2.97
N PRO A 5 -1.91 -1.51 2.28
CA PRO A 5 -1.19 -2.73 1.93
C PRO A 5 -0.66 -3.47 3.17
N ASP A 6 -0.59 -2.81 4.32
CA ASP A 6 -0.21 -3.36 5.61
C ASP A 6 -1.24 -4.32 6.23
N LEU A 7 -2.49 -4.29 5.75
CA LEU A 7 -3.57 -5.18 6.22
C LEU A 7 -3.83 -6.36 5.26
N ILE A 8 -2.94 -6.60 4.30
CA ILE A 8 -3.06 -7.76 3.41
C ILE A 8 -2.77 -9.03 4.22
N ASP A 9 -3.71 -9.96 4.21
CA ASP A 9 -3.52 -11.26 4.85
C ASP A 9 -2.35 -12.02 4.22
N LYS A 10 -1.55 -12.69 5.05
CA LYS A 10 -0.42 -13.50 4.59
C LYS A 10 -0.94 -14.60 3.64
N GLY A 11 -0.42 -14.61 2.41
CA GLY A 11 -0.85 -15.51 1.34
C GLY A 11 -1.81 -14.90 0.32
N ALA A 12 -2.39 -13.72 0.57
CA ALA A 12 -3.20 -12.99 -0.41
C ALA A 12 -2.35 -12.06 -1.33
N GLU A 13 -1.02 -12.04 -1.16
CA GLU A 13 -0.13 -11.14 -1.91
C GLU A 13 -0.20 -11.40 -3.42
N SER A 14 -0.33 -12.67 -3.83
CA SER A 14 -0.46 -13.06 -5.24
C SER A 14 -1.71 -12.46 -5.89
N ASP A 15 -2.83 -12.43 -5.16
CA ASP A 15 -4.09 -11.87 -5.67
C ASP A 15 -3.99 -10.35 -5.85
N ILE A 16 -3.35 -9.67 -4.90
CA ILE A 16 -3.09 -8.23 -5.00
C ILE A 16 -2.17 -7.92 -6.19
N LEU A 17 -1.11 -8.71 -6.41
CA LEU A 17 -0.24 -8.56 -7.57
C LEU A 17 -1.01 -8.73 -8.89
N ASN A 18 -1.91 -9.71 -8.97
CA ASN A 18 -2.75 -9.90 -10.15
C ASN A 18 -3.69 -8.70 -10.41
N ILE A 19 -4.25 -8.11 -9.35
CA ILE A 19 -5.08 -6.90 -9.47
C ILE A 19 -4.23 -5.72 -9.95
N VAL A 20 -3.06 -5.50 -9.37
CA VAL A 20 -2.18 -4.36 -9.69
C VAL A 20 -1.66 -4.44 -11.13
N GLN A 21 -1.38 -5.65 -11.61
CA GLN A 21 -1.01 -5.93 -13.00
C GLN A 21 -2.20 -5.82 -13.97
N GLY A 22 -3.42 -5.56 -13.47
CA GLY A 22 -4.62 -5.42 -14.30
C GLY A 22 -5.13 -6.75 -14.88
N LYS A 23 -4.70 -7.90 -14.32
CA LYS A 23 -5.10 -9.24 -14.80
C LYS A 23 -6.53 -9.61 -14.39
N VAL A 24 -7.01 -9.06 -13.27
CA VAL A 24 -8.38 -9.30 -12.77
C VAL A 24 -9.36 -8.28 -13.35
N VAL A 25 -9.09 -6.99 -13.15
CA VAL A 25 -9.84 -5.89 -13.74
C VAL A 25 -8.84 -4.96 -14.44
N PRO A 26 -8.83 -4.87 -15.78
CA PRO A 26 -7.91 -3.99 -16.47
C PRO A 26 -8.38 -2.53 -16.40
N LEU A 27 -7.46 -1.63 -16.05
CA LEU A 27 -7.68 -0.17 -16.11
C LEU A 27 -6.76 0.44 -17.16
N SER A 28 -7.28 1.37 -17.96
CA SER A 28 -6.52 2.04 -19.02
C SER A 28 -5.30 2.82 -18.51
N LYS A 29 -5.34 3.28 -17.25
CA LYS A 29 -4.24 4.00 -16.57
C LYS A 29 -3.48 3.15 -15.55
N GLY A 30 -3.85 1.87 -15.38
CA GLY A 30 -3.25 0.97 -14.40
C GLY A 30 -3.63 1.27 -12.94
N TYR A 31 -2.95 0.58 -12.03
CA TYR A 31 -3.13 0.69 -10.59
C TYR A 31 -1.87 1.26 -9.92
N ILE A 32 -2.09 1.91 -8.78
CA ILE A 32 -1.04 2.39 -7.88
C ILE A 32 -1.43 1.92 -6.47
N ILE A 33 -0.47 1.40 -5.72
CA ILE A 33 -0.63 1.05 -4.30
C ILE A 33 0.06 2.13 -3.48
N VAL A 34 -0.60 2.57 -2.41
CA VAL A 34 -0.03 3.53 -1.45
C VAL A 34 -0.26 3.07 -0.02
N ARG A 35 0.72 3.34 0.84
CA ARG A 35 0.58 3.17 2.29
C ARG A 35 0.40 4.55 2.92
N CYS A 36 -0.72 4.72 3.61
CA CYS A 36 -1.02 5.95 4.33
C CYS A 36 -0.74 5.77 5.83
N ARG A 37 -0.78 6.88 6.58
CA ARG A 37 -0.77 6.87 8.05
C ARG A 37 -1.87 5.98 8.59
N GLY A 38 -1.51 5.02 9.43
CA GLY A 38 -2.45 4.18 10.17
C GLY A 38 -3.08 4.92 11.35
N GLN A 39 -3.95 4.23 12.08
CA GLN A 39 -4.59 4.78 13.27
C GLN A 39 -3.58 5.16 14.36
N SER A 40 -2.54 4.33 14.55
CA SER A 40 -1.43 4.61 15.47
C SER A 40 -0.67 5.87 15.08
N ASP A 41 -0.35 6.02 13.80
CA ASP A 41 0.46 7.13 13.29
C ASP A 41 -0.29 8.45 13.40
N ILE A 42 -1.60 8.42 13.20
CA ILE A 42 -2.50 9.57 13.43
C ILE A 42 -2.51 9.93 14.91
N ASN A 43 -2.68 8.95 15.81
CA ASN A 43 -2.73 9.18 17.25
C ASN A 43 -1.40 9.75 17.77
N ASN A 44 -0.27 9.30 17.22
CA ASN A 44 1.08 9.77 17.53
C ASN A 44 1.47 11.07 16.80
N LYS A 45 0.57 11.61 15.96
CA LYS A 45 0.80 12.83 15.15
C LYS A 45 2.04 12.76 14.27
N ILE A 46 2.30 11.60 13.68
CA ILE A 46 3.43 11.39 12.77
C ILE A 46 3.35 12.41 11.61
N PRO A 47 4.43 13.19 11.38
CA PRO A 47 4.49 14.17 10.31
C PRO A 47 4.50 13.51 8.94
N LEU A 48 4.12 14.28 7.92
CA LEU A 48 4.01 13.75 6.55
C LEU A 48 5.34 13.21 6.01
N GLY A 49 6.46 13.90 6.30
CA GLY A 49 7.78 13.47 5.83
C GLY A 49 8.16 12.09 6.36
N GLU A 50 7.95 11.85 7.65
CA GLU A 50 8.20 10.55 8.29
C GLU A 50 7.26 9.47 7.75
N ALA A 51 5.97 9.79 7.53
CA ALA A 51 5.04 8.86 6.91
C ALA A 51 5.44 8.47 5.48
N MET A 52 6.03 9.38 4.71
CA MET A 52 6.56 9.08 3.38
C MET A 52 7.79 8.16 3.44
N GLU A 53 8.68 8.35 4.42
CA GLU A 53 9.81 7.44 4.64
C GLU A 53 9.33 6.04 5.02
N MET A 54 8.35 5.95 5.92
CA MET A 54 7.71 4.68 6.30
C MET A 54 7.02 3.97 5.13
N GLU A 55 6.43 4.72 4.19
CA GLU A 55 5.88 4.16 2.95
C GLU A 55 7.00 3.59 2.06
N MET A 56 8.07 4.36 1.84
CA MET A 56 9.20 3.90 1.03
C MET A 56 9.86 2.66 1.63
N GLU A 57 10.07 2.62 2.94
CA GLU A 57 10.67 1.49 3.63
C GLU A 57 9.79 0.24 3.55
N PHE A 58 8.46 0.40 3.72
CA PHE A 58 7.50 -0.69 3.61
C PHE A 58 7.61 -1.40 2.25
N PHE A 59 7.58 -0.64 1.14
CA PHE A 59 7.65 -1.20 -0.21
C PHE A 59 9.06 -1.62 -0.66
N ARG A 60 10.13 -1.21 0.03
CA ARG A 60 11.49 -1.71 -0.25
C ARG A 60 11.75 -3.08 0.36
N ASN A 61 11.11 -3.37 1.49
CA ASN A 61 11.35 -4.57 2.28
C ASN A 61 10.30 -5.68 2.03
N HIS A 62 9.27 -5.43 1.21
CA HIS A 62 8.24 -6.38 0.79
C HIS A 62 8.30 -6.57 -0.73
#